data_AF-A0A227J1W8-F1
#
_entry.id   AF-A0A227J1W8-F1
#
_cell.length_a   1.000
_cell.length_b   1.000
_cell.length_c   1.000
_cell.angle_alpha   90.00
_cell.angle_beta   90.00
_cell.angle_gamma   90.00
#
_symmetry.space_group_name_H-M   'P 1'
#
loop_
_entity.id
_entity.type
_entity.pdbx_description
1 polymer ?
#
loop_
_entity_poly.entity_id
_entity_poly.type
_entity_poly.pdbx_seq_one_letter_code
_entity_poly.pdbx_strand_id
1 'polypeptide(L)' 'MVTHLEVCIDNIESLHYAIAGGATRIELCSSLALGGLTPSYGFMQQAAKQSSVPVYAMIRPRQGDFFYNEEELDMMR' A
#
# COMPACT_ATOMS: atom_id res chain seq x y z
N MET A 1 16.51 5.94 -20.60
CA MET A 1 16.19 6.15 -19.18
C MET A 1 15.11 5.16 -18.79
N VAL A 2 15.24 4.50 -17.64
CA VAL A 2 14.15 3.67 -17.09
C VAL A 2 13.26 4.59 -16.26
N THR A 3 11.99 4.69 -16.59
CA THR A 3 11.01 5.43 -15.79
C THR A 3 10.54 4.51 -14.66
N HIS A 4 10.68 4.96 -13.41
CA HIS A 4 10.08 4.27 -12.28
C HIS A 4 8.65 4.77 -12.08
N LEU A 5 7.70 3.87 -12.22
CA LEU A 5 6.28 4.10 -11.95
C LEU A 5 5.87 3.31 -10.71
N GLU A 6 5.25 3.99 -9.76
CA GLU A 6 4.58 3.37 -8.61
C GLU A 6 3.07 3.57 -8.74
N VAL A 7 2.31 2.55 -8.38
CA VAL A 7 0.84 2.59 -8.38
C VAL A 7 0.32 2.14 -7.02
N CYS A 8 -0.55 2.96 -6.42
CA CYS A 8 -1.26 2.62 -5.20
C CYS A 8 -2.46 1.74 -5.51
N ILE A 9 -2.66 0.67 -4.74
CA ILE A 9 -3.77 -0.27 -4.90
C ILE A 9 -4.43 -0.58 -3.55
N ASP A 10 -5.70 -0.97 -3.57
CA ASP A 10 -6.46 -1.35 -2.37
C ASP A 10 -7.05 -2.76 -2.40
N ASN A 11 -6.77 -3.53 -3.46
CA ASN A 11 -7.20 -4.90 -3.63
C ASN A 11 -6.16 -5.70 -4.45
N ILE A 12 -6.27 -7.03 -4.39
CA ILE A 12 -5.30 -7.92 -5.03
C ILE A 12 -5.45 -7.98 -6.56
N GLU A 13 -6.63 -7.74 -7.10
CA GLU A 13 -6.84 -7.76 -8.55
C GLU A 13 -6.04 -6.63 -9.23
N SER A 14 -6.06 -5.45 -8.61
CA SER A 14 -5.30 -4.28 -9.07
C SER A 14 -3.78 -4.49 -9.07
N LEU A 15 -3.23 -5.41 -8.27
CA LEU A 15 -1.81 -5.76 -8.31
C LEU A 15 -1.41 -6.24 -9.71
N HIS A 16 -2.20 -7.15 -10.27
CA HIS A 16 -1.93 -7.74 -11.58
C HIS A 16 -2.09 -6.71 -12.69
N TYR A 17 -3.14 -5.89 -12.63
CA TYR A 17 -3.36 -4.84 -13.63
C TYR A 17 -2.28 -3.76 -13.60
N ALA A 18 -1.84 -3.33 -12.41
CA ALA A 18 -0.79 -2.33 -12.27
C ALA A 18 0.54 -2.84 -12.85
N ILE A 19 0.92 -4.08 -12.53
CA ILE A 19 2.13 -4.70 -13.08
C ILE A 19 2.03 -4.86 -14.60
N ALA A 20 0.90 -5.36 -15.12
CA ALA A 20 0.66 -5.48 -16.56
C ALA A 20 0.69 -4.12 -17.27
N GLY A 21 0.27 -3.05 -16.58
CA GLY A 21 0.35 -1.66 -17.05
C GLY A 21 1.75 -1.04 -16.98
N GLY A 22 2.75 -1.76 -16.48
CA GLY A 22 4.14 -1.30 -16.41
C GLY A 22 4.54 -0.65 -15.09
N ALA A 23 3.78 -0.85 -14.00
CA ALA A 23 4.21 -0.44 -12.67
C ALA A 23 5.50 -1.17 -12.29
N THR A 24 6.49 -0.41 -11.81
CA THR A 24 7.78 -0.92 -11.33
C THR A 24 7.83 -1.07 -9.81
N ARG A 25 6.80 -0.58 -9.11
CA ARG A 25 6.60 -0.67 -7.67
C ARG A 25 5.11 -0.54 -7.35
N ILE A 26 4.70 -1.10 -6.23
CA ILE A 26 3.31 -1.07 -5.77
C ILE A 26 3.27 -0.56 -4.33
N GLU A 27 2.39 0.40 -4.07
CA GLU A 27 2.00 0.81 -2.72
C GLU A 27 0.67 0.13 -2.36
N LEU A 28 0.67 -0.62 -1.26
CA LEU A 28 -0.50 -1.29 -0.71
C LEU A 28 -1.16 -0.37 0.31
N CYS A 29 -2.41 -0.03 0.05
CA CYS A 29 -3.23 0.80 0.91
C CYS A 29 -4.53 0.08 1.28
N SER A 30 -5.18 0.51 2.35
CA SER A 30 -6.63 0.39 2.51
C SER A 30 -7.28 1.76 2.34
N SER A 31 -8.59 1.79 2.09
CA SER A 31 -9.39 3.02 2.14
C SER A 31 -8.81 4.19 1.31
N LEU A 32 -8.49 3.97 0.04
CA LEU A 32 -7.88 4.99 -0.84
C LEU A 32 -8.70 6.29 -0.93
N ALA A 33 -10.03 6.20 -0.84
CA ALA A 33 -10.91 7.38 -0.79
C ALA A 33 -10.61 8.33 0.39
N LEU A 34 -9.91 7.85 1.42
CA LEU A 34 -9.47 8.63 2.59
C LEU A 34 -7.99 9.03 2.51
N GLY A 35 -7.38 8.90 1.33
CA GLY A 35 -5.96 9.15 1.09
C GLY A 35 -5.03 7.98 1.44
N GLY A 36 -5.58 6.77 1.64
CA GLY A 36 -4.80 5.57 1.95
C GLY A 36 -4.53 5.41 3.45
N LEU A 37 -4.74 4.20 3.97
CA LEU A 37 -4.51 3.76 5.35
C LEU A 37 -3.75 2.43 5.37
N THR A 38 -3.34 1.98 6.55
CA THR A 38 -2.65 0.69 6.72
C THR A 38 -3.47 -0.46 6.11
N PRO A 39 -2.92 -1.25 5.18
CA PRO A 39 -3.62 -2.39 4.60
C PRO A 39 -3.73 -3.53 5.62
N SER A 40 -4.66 -4.46 5.39
CA SER A 40 -4.78 -5.64 6.24
C SER A 40 -3.58 -6.58 6.07
N TYR A 41 -3.21 -7.29 7.14
CA TYR A 41 -2.11 -8.26 7.12
C TYR A 41 -2.29 -9.34 6.03
N GLY A 42 -3.52 -9.82 5.85
CA GLY A 42 -3.83 -10.80 4.81
C GLY A 42 -3.56 -10.26 3.41
N PHE A 43 -3.92 -9.00 3.14
CA PHE A 43 -3.64 -8.36 1.86
C PHE A 43 -2.14 -8.21 1.62
N MET A 44 -1.39 -7.72 2.61
CA MET A 44 0.07 -7.60 2.54
C MET A 44 0.73 -8.94 2.23
N GLN A 45 0.33 -10.01 2.93
CA GLN A 45 0.90 -11.34 2.72
C GLN A 45 0.62 -11.88 1.31
N GLN A 46 -0.61 -11.69 0.79
CA GLN A 46 -0.95 -12.14 -0.56
C GLN A 46 -0.21 -11.33 -1.62
N ALA A 47 -0.13 -10.01 -1.49
CA ALA A 47 0.59 -9.17 -2.42
C ALA A 47 2.09 -9.51 -2.45
N ALA A 48 2.73 -9.71 -1.29
CA ALA A 48 4.13 -10.10 -1.20
C ALA A 48 4.41 -11.47 -1.85
N LYS A 49 3.47 -12.41 -1.79
CA LYS A 49 3.59 -13.74 -2.42
C LYS A 49 3.45 -13.68 -3.95
N GLN A 50 2.61 -12.78 -4.46
CA GLN A 50 2.19 -12.77 -5.86
C GLN A 50 2.90 -11.72 -6.72
N SER A 51 3.44 -10.67 -6.11
CA SER A 51 4.06 -9.56 -6.83
C SER A 51 5.42 -9.95 -7.43
N SER A 52 5.66 -9.57 -8.68
CA SER A 52 6.97 -9.66 -9.35
C SER A 52 7.80 -8.39 -9.18
N VAL A 53 7.23 -7.32 -8.60
CA VAL A 53 7.89 -6.04 -8.32
C VAL A 53 7.83 -5.74 -6.81
N PRO A 54 8.66 -4.82 -6.30
CA PRO A 54 8.61 -4.47 -4.89
C PRO A 54 7.24 -3.95 -4.46
N VAL A 55 6.77 -4.42 -3.30
CA VAL A 55 5.53 -3.97 -2.65
C VAL A 55 5.87 -3.25 -1.35
N TYR A 56 5.24 -2.11 -1.12
CA TYR A 56 5.41 -1.29 0.08
C TYR A 56 4.05 -1.12 0.73
N ALA A 57 3.96 -1.24 2.05
CA ALA A 57 2.72 -1.04 2.77
C ALA A 57 2.64 0.39 3.31
N MET A 58 1.49 1.04 3.12
CA MET A 58 1.16 2.25 3.86
C MET A 58 1.11 1.93 5.35
N ILE A 59 1.69 2.80 6.18
CA ILE A 59 1.58 2.73 7.64
C ILE A 59 0.94 4.03 8.10
N ARG A 60 -0.39 4.00 8.22
CA ARG A 60 -1.23 5.15 8.60
C ARG A 60 -2.52 4.65 9.26
N PRO A 61 -2.68 4.81 10.59
CA PRO A 61 -3.74 4.13 11.34
C PRO A 61 -5.13 4.77 11.15
N ARG A 62 -5.20 6.07 10.80
CA ARG A 62 -6.46 6.79 10.59
C ARG A 62 -6.35 7.89 9.54
N GLN A 63 -7.50 8.32 9.04
CA GLN A 63 -7.63 9.48 8.17
C GLN A 63 -7.45 10.80 8.92
N GLY A 64 -7.39 11.91 8.18
CA GLY A 64 -7.20 13.25 8.74
C GLY A 64 -5.73 13.64 8.80
N ASP A 65 -5.36 14.32 9.89
CA ASP A 65 -4.00 14.82 10.12
C ASP A 65 -2.97 13.70 10.36
N PHE A 66 -1.73 14.14 10.60
CA PHE A 66 -0.58 13.29 10.91
C PHE A 66 -0.03 13.58 12.32
N PHE A 67 -0.85 14.16 13.21
CA PHE A 67 -0.51 14.40 14.61
C PHE A 67 -0.94 13.19 15.44
N TYR A 68 -0.06 12.19 15.53
CA TYR A 68 -0.36 10.94 16.20
C TYR A 68 -0.14 11.02 17.71
N ASN A 69 -1.05 10.45 18.48
CA ASN A 69 -0.84 10.21 19.90
C ASN A 69 0.08 8.98 20.12
N GLU A 70 0.45 8.70 21.37
CA GLU A 70 1.37 7.58 21.69
C GLU A 70 0.79 6.21 21.29
N GLU A 71 -0.51 5.99 21.50
CA GLU A 71 -1.18 4.74 21.11
C GLU A 71 -1.19 4.53 19.60
N GLU A 72 -1.40 5.61 18.83
CA GLU A 72 -1.38 5.59 17.36
C GLU A 72 0.03 5.34 16.83
N LEU A 73 1.06 5.88 17.48
CA LEU A 73 2.46 5.58 17.16
C LEU A 73 2.80 4.11 17.47
N ASP A 74 2.28 3.56 18.58
CA ASP A 74 2.45 2.16 18.93
C ASP A 74 1.77 1.21 17.93
N MET A 75 0.60 1.59 17.40
CA MET A 75 -0.07 0.83 16.33
C MET A 75 0.74 0.75 15.02
N MET A 76 1.69 1.66 14.80
CA MET A 76 2.49 1.76 13.57
C MET A 76 3.87 1.09 13.66
N ARG A 77 4.28 0.61 14.84
CA ARG A 77 5.58 -0.05 15.07
C ARG A 77 5.57 -1.53 14.66
#